data_AF-A0A498LGH9-F1
#
_entry.id   AF-A0A498LGH9-F1
#
_cell.length_a   1.000
_cell.length_b   1.000
_cell.length_c   1.000
_cell.angle_alpha   90.00
_cell.angle_beta   90.00
_cell.angle_gamma   90.00
#
_symmetry.space_group_name_H-M   'P 1'
#
loop_
_entity.id
_entity.type
_entity.pdbx_description
1 polymer ?
#
loop_
_entity_poly.entity_id
_entity_poly.type
_entity_poly.pdbx_seq_one_letter_code
_entity_poly.pdbx_strand_id
1 'polypeptide(L)'
;MTLLKTVIGWLSKKVYQSCVYGDDTEFYSYKKVLSEMDSTISSTVELASFNTASKGFMGECGLRGGYVELVNLCPAVMKHAHMLFSTRKCPPVVGQIALDLMADPPKPGDPSFPTFSEKRQMEPDMLYCLHLLEETGLHVRPGCKYGQRKDSHHIRLFVGTQENIMEDALQRLKTFHMRFMKEFS
;
A
#
# COMPACT_ATOMS: atom_id res chain seq x y z
N MET A 1 -17.21 -3.88 39.66
CA MET A 1 -16.46 -2.84 38.94
C MET A 1 -15.48 -3.56 38.02
N THR A 2 -16.00 -4.08 36.92
CA THR A 2 -15.32 -5.06 36.08
C THR A 2 -14.34 -4.33 35.17
N LEU A 3 -13.06 -4.62 35.36
CA LEU A 3 -11.92 -4.20 34.57
C LEU A 3 -12.29 -3.95 33.10
N LEU A 4 -12.07 -2.71 32.66
CA LEU A 4 -11.81 -2.38 31.26
C LEU A 4 -10.70 -3.31 30.77
N LYS A 5 -11.08 -4.46 30.20
CA LYS A 5 -10.20 -5.23 29.34
C LYS A 5 -9.82 -4.29 28.21
N THR A 6 -8.58 -3.82 28.23
CA THR A 6 -7.95 -3.07 27.16
C THR A 6 -8.29 -3.75 25.83
N VAL A 7 -9.16 -3.12 25.03
CA VAL A 7 -9.42 -3.55 23.66
C VAL A 7 -8.21 -3.13 22.84
N ILE A 8 -7.18 -3.98 22.80
CA ILE A 8 -6.05 -3.82 21.90
C ILE A 8 -6.52 -4.30 20.51
N GLY A 9 -7.23 -3.43 19.80
CA GLY A 9 -7.56 -3.67 18.40
C GLY A 9 -6.32 -3.42 17.54
N TRP A 10 -5.79 -4.44 16.89
CA TRP A 10 -4.66 -4.27 15.97
C TRP A 10 -5.15 -3.66 14.65
N LEU A 11 -4.76 -2.41 14.39
CA LEU A 11 -5.07 -1.71 13.14
C LEU A 11 -3.93 -1.96 12.14
N SER A 12 -4.12 -2.91 11.21
CA SER A 12 -3.10 -3.21 10.20
C SER A 12 -3.37 -2.42 8.92
N LYS A 13 -2.52 -1.43 8.61
CA LYS A 13 -2.55 -0.67 7.34
C LYS A 13 -1.69 -1.39 6.29
N LYS A 14 -2.29 -2.29 5.50
CA LYS A 14 -1.61 -3.10 4.47
C LYS A 14 -1.52 -2.37 3.11
N VAL A 15 -1.21 -1.09 3.17
CA VAL A 15 -1.29 -0.16 2.02
C VAL A 15 -0.22 -0.44 0.95
N TYR A 16 0.84 -1.17 1.33
CA TYR A 16 2.00 -1.49 0.49
C TYR A 16 2.25 -3.00 0.42
N GLN A 17 1.22 -3.84 0.56
CA GLN A 17 1.38 -5.30 0.52
C GLN A 17 2.04 -5.83 -0.77
N SER A 18 1.97 -5.05 -1.86
CA SER A 18 2.60 -5.38 -3.15
C SER A 18 3.99 -4.77 -3.33
N CYS A 19 4.50 -4.03 -2.35
CA CYS A 19 5.79 -3.34 -2.36
C CYS A 19 6.66 -3.93 -1.26
N VAL A 20 7.20 -5.14 -1.51
CA VAL A 20 8.14 -5.80 -0.61
C VAL A 20 9.44 -5.91 -1.38
N TYR A 21 10.50 -5.32 -0.84
CA TYR A 21 11.81 -5.27 -1.49
C TYR A 21 12.89 -5.70 -0.51
N GLY A 22 13.81 -6.53 -0.97
CA GLY A 22 14.89 -7.14 -0.21
C GLY A 22 15.00 -8.63 -0.50
N ASP A 23 16.22 -9.13 -0.73
CA ASP A 23 16.46 -10.57 -0.87
C ASP A 23 15.98 -11.29 0.40
N ASP A 24 15.25 -12.40 0.23
CA ASP A 24 14.61 -13.19 1.29
C ASP A 24 13.53 -12.48 2.14
N THR A 25 12.96 -11.38 1.65
CA THR A 25 11.83 -10.70 2.34
C THR A 25 10.47 -11.01 1.68
N GLU A 26 9.51 -11.46 2.49
CA GLU A 26 8.13 -11.74 2.05
C GLU A 26 7.13 -11.00 2.94
N PHE A 27 6.03 -10.51 2.36
CA PHE A 27 4.94 -9.94 3.14
C PHE A 27 4.10 -11.02 3.82
N TYR A 28 4.08 -10.97 5.14
CA TYR A 28 3.16 -11.77 5.95
C TYR A 28 1.97 -10.91 6.38
N SER A 29 0.78 -11.29 5.93
CA SER A 29 -0.43 -10.61 6.38
C SER A 29 -0.69 -10.94 7.86
N TYR A 30 -1.03 -9.94 8.68
CA TYR A 30 -1.42 -10.16 10.09
C TYR A 30 -2.54 -11.19 10.26
N LYS A 31 -3.40 -11.36 9.24
CA LYS A 31 -4.45 -12.38 9.24
C LYS A 31 -3.87 -13.78 9.07
N LYS A 32 -2.93 -13.95 8.14
CA LYS A 32 -2.21 -15.23 7.91
C LYS A 32 -1.49 -15.65 9.19
N VAL A 33 -0.71 -14.74 9.76
CA VAL A 33 0.01 -14.96 11.03
C VAL A 33 -0.98 -15.29 12.15
N LEU A 34 -2.06 -14.52 12.29
CA LEU A 34 -3.08 -14.78 13.31
C LEU A 34 -3.76 -16.15 13.11
N SER A 35 -4.01 -16.59 11.88
CA SER A 35 -4.60 -17.91 11.61
C SER A 35 -3.64 -19.08 11.85
N GLU A 36 -2.33 -18.83 11.75
CA GLU A 36 -1.27 -19.82 12.00
C GLU A 36 -0.92 -19.93 13.50
N MET A 37 -1.30 -18.93 14.31
CA MET A 37 -1.15 -18.96 15.77
C MET A 37 -2.12 -19.93 16.45
N ASP A 38 -1.79 -20.30 17.69
CA ASP A 38 -2.62 -21.16 18.53
C ASP A 38 -4.07 -20.70 18.62
N SER A 39 -4.98 -21.68 18.71
CA SER A 39 -6.44 -21.47 18.78
C SER A 39 -6.87 -20.50 19.88
N THR A 40 -6.12 -20.41 20.98
CA THR A 40 -6.39 -19.47 22.08
C THR A 40 -6.19 -18.01 21.68
N ILE A 41 -5.28 -17.73 20.74
CA ILE A 41 -4.98 -16.39 20.23
C ILE A 41 -5.82 -16.10 18.99
N SER A 42 -5.85 -17.04 18.04
CA SER A 42 -6.52 -16.86 16.74
C SER A 42 -8.03 -16.69 16.84
N SER A 43 -8.66 -17.19 17.91
CA SER A 43 -10.10 -17.03 18.17
C SER A 43 -10.46 -15.83 19.05
N THR A 44 -9.49 -15.22 19.74
CA THR A 44 -9.76 -14.17 20.73
C THR A 44 -9.30 -12.79 20.30
N VAL A 45 -8.25 -12.71 19.49
CA VAL A 45 -7.70 -11.43 19.04
C VAL A 45 -8.62 -10.82 17.99
N GLU A 46 -9.06 -9.59 18.27
CA GLU A 46 -9.79 -8.75 17.34
C GLU A 46 -8.83 -8.10 16.33
N LEU A 47 -9.11 -8.24 15.04
CA LEU A 47 -8.26 -7.71 13.97
C LEU A 47 -9.08 -6.93 12.95
N ALA A 48 -8.61 -5.73 12.62
CA ALA A 48 -9.09 -4.94 11.49
C ALA A 48 -7.96 -4.72 10.48
N SER A 49 -8.05 -5.38 9.32
CA SER A 49 -7.08 -5.28 8.24
C SER A 49 -7.58 -4.35 7.14
N PHE A 50 -6.80 -3.33 6.79
CA PHE A 50 -7.15 -2.35 5.76
C PHE A 50 -6.28 -2.50 4.53
N ASN A 51 -6.89 -2.37 3.35
CA ASN A 51 -6.18 -2.32 2.08
C ASN A 51 -6.80 -1.28 1.14
N THR A 52 -6.04 -0.81 0.14
CA THR A 52 -6.48 0.27 -0.77
C THR A 52 -5.88 0.14 -2.16
N ALA A 53 -6.66 0.49 -3.18
CA ALA A 53 -6.19 0.64 -4.56
C ALA A 53 -5.33 1.90 -4.77
N SER A 54 -5.21 2.77 -3.76
CA SER A 54 -4.57 4.09 -3.88
C SER A 54 -3.03 4.03 -3.94
N LYS A 55 -2.44 2.90 -3.58
CA LYS A 55 -1.01 2.73 -3.34
C LYS A 55 -0.55 1.38 -3.93
N GLY A 56 0.75 1.12 -3.89
CA GLY A 56 1.32 -0.05 -4.56
C GLY A 56 1.37 0.09 -6.08
N PHE A 57 1.45 -1.04 -6.76
CA PHE A 57 1.54 -1.12 -8.22
C PHE A 57 0.36 -0.43 -8.93
N MET A 58 -0.86 -0.57 -8.40
CA MET A 58 -2.06 0.02 -9.00
C MET A 58 -2.05 1.56 -8.84
N GLY A 59 -1.80 2.08 -7.64
CA GLY A 59 -1.53 3.51 -7.42
C GLY A 59 -2.67 4.47 -7.85
N GLU A 60 -3.91 3.98 -7.88
CA GLU A 60 -5.10 4.67 -8.40
C GLU A 60 -5.82 5.53 -7.34
N CYS A 61 -5.09 6.49 -6.76
CA CYS A 61 -5.57 7.28 -5.61
C CYS A 61 -6.83 8.12 -5.88
N GLY A 62 -7.09 8.46 -7.15
CA GLY A 62 -8.27 9.21 -7.58
C GLY A 62 -9.56 8.40 -7.55
N LEU A 63 -9.48 7.07 -7.60
CA LEU A 63 -10.66 6.18 -7.63
C LEU A 63 -11.25 5.95 -6.24
N ARG A 64 -10.50 6.30 -5.18
CA ARG A 64 -10.92 6.23 -3.77
C ARG A 64 -11.45 4.85 -3.35
N GLY A 65 -10.80 3.78 -3.84
CA GLY A 65 -11.09 2.39 -3.46
C GLY A 65 -10.31 1.92 -2.22
N GLY A 66 -11.01 1.34 -1.25
CA GLY A 66 -10.43 0.63 -0.11
C GLY A 66 -11.41 -0.35 0.52
N TYR A 67 -10.89 -1.36 1.21
CA TYR A 67 -11.69 -2.28 2.01
C TYR A 67 -11.10 -2.46 3.41
N VAL A 68 -11.95 -2.91 4.34
CA VAL A 68 -11.55 -3.38 5.65
C VAL A 68 -12.08 -4.79 5.86
N GLU A 69 -11.24 -5.66 6.37
CA GLU A 69 -11.59 -7.00 6.82
C GLU A 69 -11.56 -7.03 8.34
N LEU A 70 -12.69 -7.43 8.95
CA LEU A 70 -12.89 -7.48 10.40
C LEU A 70 -12.95 -8.95 10.85
N VAL A 71 -12.11 -9.33 11.80
CA VAL A 71 -12.01 -10.69 12.34
C VAL A 71 -12.19 -10.65 13.86
N ASN A 72 -12.99 -11.58 14.39
CA ASN A 72 -13.32 -11.76 15.82
C ASN A 72 -13.86 -10.52 16.55
N LEU A 73 -14.34 -9.51 15.82
CA LEU A 73 -14.79 -8.26 16.41
C LEU A 73 -15.98 -8.51 17.36
N CYS A 74 -15.93 -7.92 18.56
CA CYS A 74 -16.99 -8.00 19.54
C CYS A 74 -18.36 -7.69 18.90
N PRO A 75 -19.40 -8.52 19.11
CA PRO A 75 -20.71 -8.33 18.48
C PRO A 75 -21.32 -6.93 18.71
N ALA A 76 -21.07 -6.34 19.89
CA ALA A 76 -21.50 -4.98 20.19
C ALA A 76 -20.82 -3.95 19.27
N VAL A 77 -19.52 -4.09 19.03
CA VAL A 77 -18.75 -3.23 18.12
C VAL A 77 -19.13 -3.49 16.67
N MET A 78 -19.32 -4.76 16.28
CA MET A 78 -19.77 -5.11 14.93
C MET A 78 -21.13 -4.48 14.60
N LYS A 79 -22.06 -4.44 15.56
CA LYS A 79 -23.35 -3.75 15.40
C LYS A 79 -23.16 -2.26 15.06
N HIS A 80 -22.21 -1.59 15.71
CA HIS A 80 -21.90 -0.19 15.43
C HIS A 80 -21.22 -0.03 14.05
N ALA A 81 -20.33 -0.94 13.68
CA ALA A 81 -19.70 -0.96 12.36
C ALA A 81 -20.74 -1.13 11.23
N HIS A 82 -21.66 -2.09 11.35
CA HIS A 82 -22.75 -2.28 10.39
C HIS A 82 -23.67 -1.06 10.31
N MET A 83 -24.01 -0.45 11.45
CA MET A 83 -24.79 0.78 11.46
C MET A 83 -24.06 1.90 10.70
N LEU A 84 -22.76 2.09 10.95
CA LEU A 84 -21.95 3.11 10.28
C LEU A 84 -21.87 2.87 8.76
N PHE A 85 -21.70 1.62 8.33
CA PHE A 85 -21.63 1.29 6.91
C PHE A 85 -23.00 1.36 6.21
N SER A 86 -24.09 1.08 6.92
CA SER A 86 -25.44 1.10 6.34
C SER A 86 -26.07 2.50 6.31
N THR A 87 -25.61 3.41 7.17
CA THR A 87 -26.12 4.80 7.22
C THR A 87 -25.50 5.70 6.15
N ARG A 88 -24.39 5.29 5.53
CA ARG A 88 -23.77 6.00 4.40
C ARG A 88 -24.19 5.35 3.08
N LYS A 89 -24.23 6.15 2.00
CA LYS A 89 -24.38 5.60 0.65
C LYS A 89 -23.20 4.66 0.34
N CYS A 90 -23.43 3.70 -0.55
CA CYS A 90 -22.38 2.79 -1.01
C CYS A 90 -21.16 3.55 -1.56
N PRO A 91 -19.94 2.99 -1.44
CA PRO A 91 -18.74 3.56 -2.04
C PRO A 91 -18.87 3.70 -3.56
N PRO A 92 -18.14 4.63 -4.20
CA PRO A 92 -18.18 4.78 -5.66
C PRO A 92 -17.90 3.46 -6.38
N VAL A 93 -18.78 3.09 -7.33
CA VAL A 93 -18.68 1.82 -8.08
C VAL A 93 -17.33 1.67 -8.77
N VAL A 94 -16.79 2.76 -9.32
CA VAL A 94 -15.45 2.75 -9.94
C VAL A 94 -14.35 2.35 -8.96
N GLY A 95 -14.45 2.81 -7.70
CA GLY A 95 -13.53 2.41 -6.64
C GLY A 95 -13.68 0.94 -6.25
N GLN A 96 -14.90 0.38 -6.33
CA GLN A 96 -15.15 -1.04 -6.08
C GLN A 96 -14.57 -1.91 -7.21
N ILE A 97 -14.77 -1.53 -8.48
CA ILE A 97 -14.18 -2.22 -9.64
C ILE A 97 -12.64 -2.19 -9.55
N ALA A 98 -12.05 -1.06 -9.16
CA ALA A 98 -10.61 -0.96 -8.99
C ALA A 98 -10.08 -1.92 -7.90
N LEU A 99 -10.82 -2.12 -6.81
CA LEU A 99 -10.46 -3.11 -5.80
C LEU A 99 -10.57 -4.54 -6.29
N ASP A 100 -11.61 -4.84 -7.07
CA ASP A 100 -11.84 -6.16 -7.66
C ASP A 100 -10.70 -6.55 -8.60
N LEU A 101 -10.33 -5.64 -9.51
CA LEU A 101 -9.18 -5.81 -10.41
C LEU A 101 -7.84 -5.90 -9.66
N MET A 102 -7.71 -5.22 -8.52
CA MET A 102 -6.51 -5.32 -7.67
C MET A 102 -6.42 -6.68 -6.97
N ALA A 103 -7.55 -7.25 -6.57
CA ALA A 103 -7.64 -8.51 -5.84
C ALA A 103 -7.55 -9.74 -6.75
N ASP A 104 -8.11 -9.66 -7.96
CA ASP A 104 -8.06 -10.73 -8.97
C ASP A 104 -7.37 -10.23 -10.26
N PRO A 105 -6.03 -10.13 -10.26
CA PRO A 105 -5.28 -9.74 -11.45
C PRO A 105 -5.32 -10.84 -12.53
N PRO A 106 -5.00 -10.51 -13.80
CA PRO A 106 -4.85 -11.49 -14.87
C PRO A 106 -3.92 -12.65 -14.48
N LYS A 107 -4.27 -13.86 -14.91
CA LYS A 107 -3.58 -15.13 -14.60
C LYS A 107 -2.87 -15.69 -15.84
N PRO A 108 -1.83 -16.54 -15.67
CA PRO A 108 -1.21 -17.24 -16.79
C PRO A 108 -2.26 -17.96 -17.65
N GLY A 109 -2.38 -17.56 -18.92
CA GLY A 109 -3.41 -18.05 -19.85
C GLY A 109 -4.42 -16.98 -20.28
N ASP A 110 -4.57 -15.89 -19.54
CA ASP A 110 -5.42 -14.78 -19.94
C ASP A 110 -4.79 -13.96 -21.08
N PRO A 111 -5.57 -13.43 -22.03
CA PRO A 111 -5.04 -12.63 -23.15
C PRO A 111 -4.25 -11.40 -22.72
N SER A 112 -4.59 -10.81 -21.57
CA SER A 112 -3.92 -9.61 -21.03
C SER A 112 -2.73 -9.94 -20.12
N PHE A 113 -2.51 -11.21 -19.75
CA PHE A 113 -1.47 -11.61 -18.82
C PHE A 113 -0.05 -11.27 -19.28
N PRO A 114 0.36 -11.51 -20.55
CA PRO A 114 1.72 -11.17 -20.99
C PRO A 114 2.01 -9.67 -20.81
N THR A 115 1.11 -8.82 -21.34
CA THR A 115 1.22 -7.36 -21.24
C THR A 115 1.15 -6.88 -19.79
N PHE A 116 0.34 -7.52 -18.96
CA PHE A 116 0.22 -7.20 -17.55
C PHE A 116 1.47 -7.59 -16.76
N SER A 117 2.06 -8.75 -17.04
CA SER A 117 3.29 -9.23 -16.40
C SER A 117 4.50 -8.39 -16.78
N GLU A 118 4.63 -8.00 -18.04
CA GLU A 118 5.66 -7.05 -18.50
C GLU A 118 5.50 -5.71 -17.78
N LYS A 119 4.29 -5.15 -17.74
CA LYS A 119 4.04 -3.87 -17.04
C LYS A 119 4.18 -3.97 -15.53
N ARG A 120 3.99 -5.16 -14.95
CA ARG A 120 4.26 -5.45 -13.54
C ARG A 120 5.75 -5.40 -13.21
N GLN A 121 6.63 -5.63 -14.19
CA GLN A 121 8.03 -5.28 -14.03
C GLN A 121 8.09 -3.76 -13.89
N MET A 122 8.41 -3.30 -12.69
CA MET A 122 8.35 -1.88 -12.38
C MET A 122 9.37 -1.12 -13.22
N GLU A 123 8.88 -0.11 -13.94
CA GLU A 123 9.74 0.86 -14.61
C GLU A 123 10.80 1.41 -13.63
N PRO A 124 12.07 1.59 -14.04
CA PRO A 124 13.14 2.01 -13.14
C PRO A 124 12.83 3.27 -12.33
N ASP A 125 12.09 4.22 -12.93
CA ASP A 125 11.65 5.42 -12.24
C ASP A 125 10.69 5.13 -11.09
N MET A 126 9.77 4.19 -11.30
CA MET A 126 8.76 3.81 -10.32
C MET A 126 9.43 3.09 -9.14
N LEU A 127 10.41 2.24 -9.44
CA LEU A 127 11.25 1.59 -8.43
C LEU A 127 11.99 2.62 -7.58
N TYR A 128 12.72 3.53 -8.24
CA TYR A 128 13.45 4.59 -7.54
C TYR A 128 12.53 5.45 -6.65
N CYS A 129 11.35 5.82 -7.14
CA CYS A 129 10.39 6.64 -6.38
C CYS A 129 9.80 5.91 -5.18
N LEU A 130 9.59 4.59 -5.26
CA LEU A 130 9.08 3.79 -4.15
C LEU A 130 10.13 3.61 -3.06
N HIS A 131 11.36 3.26 -3.41
CA HIS A 131 12.47 3.17 -2.45
C HIS A 131 12.73 4.52 -1.75
N LEU A 132 12.71 5.63 -2.51
CA LEU A 132 12.85 6.97 -1.92
C LEU A 132 11.75 7.25 -0.88
N LEU A 133 10.51 6.88 -1.18
CA LEU A 133 9.38 7.08 -0.29
C LEU A 133 9.50 6.24 0.99
N GLU A 134 9.92 4.98 0.86
CA GLU A 134 10.03 4.05 1.98
C GLU A 134 11.16 4.44 2.94
N GLU A 135 12.32 4.84 2.42
CA GLU A 135 13.47 5.19 3.27
C GLU A 135 13.40 6.60 3.84
N THR A 136 12.98 7.58 3.03
CA THR A 136 13.10 9.01 3.41
C THR A 136 11.77 9.66 3.75
N GLY A 137 10.65 9.01 3.42
CA GLY A 137 9.32 9.59 3.48
C GLY A 137 9.02 10.60 2.37
N LEU A 138 9.95 10.82 1.42
CA LEU A 138 9.77 11.77 0.33
C LEU A 138 8.96 11.16 -0.81
N HIS A 139 7.83 11.80 -1.12
CA HIS A 139 6.97 11.39 -2.23
C HIS A 139 7.27 12.23 -3.48
N VAL A 140 7.93 11.63 -4.46
CA VAL A 140 8.17 12.23 -5.79
C VAL A 140 7.38 11.49 -6.86
N ARG A 141 7.16 12.13 -8.01
CA ARG A 141 6.42 11.50 -9.13
C ARG A 141 7.42 10.91 -10.14
N PRO A 142 7.24 9.66 -10.59
CA PRO A 142 8.09 9.05 -11.61
C PRO A 142 7.84 9.66 -13.00
N GLY A 143 8.91 9.78 -13.79
CA GLY A 143 8.94 10.34 -15.14
C GLY A 143 8.17 9.53 -16.18
N CYS A 144 8.14 8.20 -16.00
CA CYS A 144 7.41 7.26 -16.85
C CYS A 144 5.92 7.63 -17.05
N LYS A 145 5.30 8.38 -16.12
CA LYS A 145 3.90 8.85 -16.23
C LYS A 145 3.70 10.08 -17.12
N TYR A 146 4.76 10.72 -17.60
CA TYR A 146 4.71 11.99 -18.35
C TYR A 146 5.20 11.90 -19.79
N GLY A 147 5.57 10.69 -20.26
CA GLY A 147 6.17 10.49 -21.58
C GLY A 147 7.63 10.94 -21.60
N GLN A 148 8.54 9.99 -21.36
CA GLN A 148 9.98 10.22 -21.38
C GLN A 148 10.65 9.56 -22.58
N ARG A 149 11.87 9.99 -22.92
CA ARG A 149 12.65 9.35 -23.98
C ARG A 149 13.01 7.93 -23.56
N LYS A 150 13.07 7.01 -24.54
CA LYS A 150 13.54 5.64 -24.31
C LYS A 150 14.96 5.70 -23.70
N ASP A 151 15.19 4.90 -22.66
CA ASP A 151 16.45 4.83 -21.89
C ASP A 151 16.80 6.10 -21.10
N SER A 152 15.81 6.95 -20.82
CA SER A 152 15.96 8.09 -19.90
C SER A 152 14.99 7.96 -18.72
N HIS A 153 15.50 8.28 -17.52
CA HIS A 153 14.79 8.10 -16.26
C HIS A 153 14.71 9.43 -15.52
N HIS A 154 13.50 9.85 -15.19
CA HIS A 154 13.27 11.16 -14.57
C HIS A 154 12.42 11.05 -13.31
N ILE A 155 12.63 11.99 -12.40
CA ILE A 155 11.75 12.22 -11.26
C ILE A 155 11.25 13.67 -11.32
N ARG A 156 9.98 13.85 -10.97
CA ARG A 156 9.38 15.19 -10.85
C ARG A 156 9.22 15.53 -9.38
N LEU A 157 9.94 16.58 -8.98
CA LEU A 157 9.91 17.18 -7.66
C LEU A 157 9.05 18.44 -7.66
N PHE A 158 8.32 18.68 -6.58
CA PHE A 158 7.59 19.93 -6.38
C PHE A 158 8.45 20.91 -5.60
N VAL A 159 8.71 22.09 -6.16
CA VAL A 159 9.62 23.11 -5.60
C VAL A 159 8.90 24.31 -4.97
N GLY A 160 7.63 24.15 -4.61
CA GLY A 160 6.82 25.23 -4.01
C GLY A 160 6.80 25.23 -2.47
N THR A 161 7.70 24.49 -1.81
CA THR A 161 7.80 24.43 -0.35
C THR A 161 8.72 25.52 0.20
N GLN A 162 8.62 25.81 1.50
CA GLN A 162 9.54 26.73 2.18
C GLN A 162 10.99 26.26 2.04
N GLU A 163 11.94 27.21 1.96
CA GLU A 163 13.36 26.94 1.70
C GLU A 163 13.97 25.93 2.68
N ASN A 164 13.68 26.08 3.97
CA ASN A 164 14.14 25.18 5.03
C ASN A 164 13.67 23.72 4.84
N ILE A 165 12.43 23.52 4.41
CA ILE A 165 11.87 22.19 4.13
C ILE A 165 12.49 21.61 2.86
N MET A 166 12.76 22.48 1.88
CA MET A 166 13.36 22.09 0.61
C MET A 166 14.82 21.62 0.79
N GLU A 167 15.60 22.31 1.62
CA GLU A 167 16.97 21.92 1.95
C GLU A 167 17.03 20.54 2.59
N ASP A 168 16.17 20.27 3.57
CA ASP A 168 16.06 18.95 4.22
C ASP A 168 15.63 17.87 3.20
N ALA A 169 14.64 18.16 2.35
CA ALA A 169 14.20 17.24 1.31
C ALA A 169 15.32 16.92 0.30
N LEU A 170 16.08 17.93 -0.15
CA LEU A 170 17.22 17.72 -1.05
C LEU A 170 18.34 16.94 -0.39
N GLN A 171 18.61 17.20 0.89
CA GLN A 171 19.65 16.49 1.64
C GLN A 171 19.29 15.01 1.81
N ARG A 172 18.03 14.71 2.16
CA ARG A 172 17.50 13.34 2.21
C ARG A 172 17.56 12.65 0.86
N LEU A 173 17.14 13.34 -0.21
CA LEU A 173 17.20 12.83 -1.58
C LEU A 173 18.64 12.51 -2.00
N LYS A 174 19.60 13.38 -1.69
CA LYS A 174 21.02 13.17 -2.00
C LYS A 174 21.58 11.95 -1.26
N THR A 175 21.35 11.85 0.04
CA THR A 175 21.82 10.73 0.85
C THR A 175 21.24 9.41 0.34
N PHE A 176 19.94 9.38 0.06
CA PHE A 176 19.28 8.23 -0.54
C PHE A 176 19.88 7.88 -1.90
N HIS A 177 19.99 8.85 -2.82
CA HIS A 177 20.50 8.62 -4.17
C HIS A 177 21.89 8.00 -4.17
N MET A 178 22.78 8.51 -3.32
CA MET A 178 24.14 7.98 -3.19
C MET A 178 24.17 6.55 -2.66
N ARG A 179 23.25 6.19 -1.77
CA ARG A 179 23.14 4.84 -1.22
C ARG A 179 22.53 3.89 -2.26
N PHE A 180 21.40 4.28 -2.84
CA PHE A 180 20.69 3.53 -3.88
C PHE A 180 21.62 3.20 -5.06
N MET A 181 22.39 4.19 -5.53
CA MET A 181 23.35 3.94 -6.61
C MET A 181 24.49 2.99 -6.23
N LYS A 182 24.89 2.89 -4.95
CA LYS A 182 25.91 1.91 -4.53
C LYS A 182 25.37 0.48 -4.46
N GLU A 183 24.08 0.34 -4.21
CA GLU A 183 23.41 -0.95 -4.05
C GLU A 183 23.05 -1.57 -5.41
N PHE A 184 22.74 -0.74 -6.41
CA PHE A 184 22.26 -1.17 -7.72
C PHE A 184 23.24 -0.89 -8.89
N SER A 185 24.49 -0.45 -8.63
CA SER A 185 25.54 -0.27 -9.65
C SER A 185 26.53 -1.40 -9.72
#